data_AF-A0AAN7WYQ6-F1
#
_entry.id   AF-A0AAN7WYQ6-F1
#
_cell.length_a   1.000
_cell.length_b   1.000
_cell.length_c   1.000
_cell.angle_alpha   90.00
_cell.angle_beta   90.00
_cell.angle_gamma   90.00
#
_symmetry.space_group_name_H-M   'P 1'
#
loop_
_entity.id
_entity.type
_entity.pdbx_description
1 polymer ?
#
loop_
_entity_poly.entity_id
_entity_poly.type
_entity_poly.pdbx_seq_one_letter_code
_entity_poly.pdbx_strand_id
1 'polypeptide(L)'
;MNALRGILWEEVFSRLRLWEFLQVSVDEAVEQFRQQLQAGRLGVKSTSSSDFKKELTILQDPQHRRFGSTVDLNSAFDMFTPHSKSPSDIRKCCLCFRKGLEELNLELYKEMNHHAQQATKCIVENVFDERISDHGPKLGPVTRKYPLCSRYFIFPFKELTFDEEMQLLEQREKACHFLAHDGFVKENDLLRNSAEPGSQVYLRENCSVRVTLSSFVMERNQRTVLTCGPI
;
A
#
# COMPACT_ATOMS: atom_id res chain seq x y z
N MET A 1 -17.99 19.48 7.66
CA MET A 1 -17.61 18.12 7.22
C MET A 1 -16.93 18.08 5.85
N ASN A 2 -17.43 18.78 4.83
CA ASN A 2 -16.78 18.80 3.50
C ASN A 2 -15.36 19.39 3.53
N ALA A 3 -15.11 20.44 4.31
CA ALA A 3 -13.76 20.99 4.49
C ALA A 3 -12.77 19.96 5.09
N LEU A 4 -13.21 19.18 6.08
CA LEU A 4 -12.39 18.11 6.66
C LEU A 4 -12.04 17.03 5.62
N ARG A 5 -13.02 16.64 4.80
CA ARG A 5 -12.81 15.70 3.69
C ARG A 5 -11.75 16.23 2.70
N GLY A 6 -11.84 17.50 2.32
CA GLY A 6 -10.85 18.14 1.44
C GLY A 6 -9.45 18.11 2.03
N ILE A 7 -9.29 18.53 3.30
CA ILE A 7 -8.00 18.51 3.99
C ILE A 7 -7.42 17.10 4.07
N LEU A 8 -8.21 16.09 4.44
CA LEU A 8 -7.74 14.70 4.53
C LEU A 8 -7.21 14.20 3.17
N TRP A 9 -7.90 14.54 2.09
CA TRP A 9 -7.51 14.15 0.75
C TRP A 9 -6.25 14.87 0.27
N GLU A 10 -6.27 16.20 0.30
CA GLU A 10 -5.23 17.06 -0.26
C GLU A 10 -3.96 17.05 0.60
N GLU A 11 -4.09 17.26 1.90
CA GLU A 11 -2.94 17.46 2.80
C GLU A 11 -2.40 16.16 3.38
N VAL A 12 -3.09 15.03 3.20
CA VAL A 12 -2.66 13.79 3.81
C VAL A 12 -2.56 12.65 2.81
N PHE A 13 -3.66 12.13 2.27
CA PHE A 13 -3.60 10.97 1.37
C PHE A 13 -2.81 11.24 0.09
N SER A 14 -2.96 12.42 -0.51
CA SER A 14 -2.19 12.79 -1.71
C SER A 14 -0.69 12.88 -1.44
N ARG A 15 -0.29 13.40 -0.27
CA ARG A 15 1.12 13.58 0.12
C ARG A 15 1.80 12.26 0.48
N LEU A 16 1.07 11.31 1.06
CA LEU A 16 1.62 10.01 1.45
C LEU A 16 2.03 9.15 0.24
N ARG A 17 1.35 9.31 -0.91
CA ARG A 17 1.62 8.57 -2.16
C ARG A 17 1.73 7.07 -1.93
N LEU A 18 0.73 6.49 -1.28
CA LEU A 18 0.77 5.13 -0.76
C LEU A 18 0.81 4.05 -1.85
N TRP A 19 0.25 4.37 -3.02
CA TRP A 19 0.26 3.46 -4.18
C TRP A 19 1.68 3.14 -4.66
N GLU A 20 2.65 4.03 -4.45
CA GLU A 20 4.04 3.81 -4.87
C GLU A 20 4.65 2.59 -4.17
N PHE A 21 4.19 2.22 -2.98
CA PHE A 21 4.70 1.04 -2.25
C PHE A 21 4.21 -0.31 -2.81
N LEU A 22 3.20 -0.29 -3.68
CA LEU A 22 2.65 -1.49 -4.33
C LEU A 22 3.12 -1.61 -5.78
N GLN A 23 3.49 -0.49 -6.39
CA GLN A 23 3.80 -0.41 -7.81
C GLN A 23 5.21 -0.91 -8.15
N VAL A 24 5.38 -1.26 -9.42
CA VAL A 24 6.64 -1.69 -10.01
C VAL A 24 7.31 -0.49 -10.69
N SER A 25 8.63 -0.37 -10.59
CA SER A 25 9.41 0.57 -11.41
C SER A 25 9.37 0.12 -12.89
N VAL A 26 8.54 0.80 -13.69
CA VAL A 26 8.30 0.42 -15.10
C VAL A 26 9.59 0.46 -15.91
N ASP A 27 10.39 1.51 -15.74
CA ASP A 27 11.63 1.67 -16.51
C ASP A 27 12.67 0.62 -16.15
N GLU A 28 12.87 0.34 -14.86
CA GLU A 28 13.80 -0.70 -14.41
C GLU A 28 13.35 -2.09 -14.87
N ALA A 29 12.06 -2.41 -14.73
CA ALA A 29 11.53 -3.71 -15.14
C ALA A 29 11.65 -3.91 -16.66
N VAL A 30 11.32 -2.90 -17.47
CA VAL A 30 11.43 -2.95 -18.93
C VAL A 30 12.89 -3.09 -19.35
N GLU A 31 13.82 -2.40 -18.69
CA GLU A 31 15.24 -2.49 -18.99
C GLU A 31 15.80 -3.88 -18.65
N GLN A 32 15.45 -4.43 -17.49
CA GLN A 32 15.82 -5.81 -17.12
C GLN A 32 15.27 -6.83 -18.12
N PHE A 33 14.00 -6.67 -18.51
CA PHE A 33 13.35 -7.52 -19.50
C PHE A 33 14.07 -7.44 -20.87
N ARG A 34 14.40 -6.23 -21.32
CA ARG A 34 15.14 -5.98 -22.56
C ARG A 34 16.51 -6.65 -22.57
N GLN A 35 17.27 -6.52 -21.47
CA GLN A 35 18.60 -7.13 -21.33
C GLN A 35 18.53 -8.67 -21.42
N GLN A 36 17.53 -9.27 -20.77
CA GLN A 36 17.33 -10.72 -20.81
C GLN A 36 16.94 -11.21 -22.22
N LEU A 37 16.06 -10.51 -22.92
CA LEU A 37 15.73 -10.82 -24.32
C LEU A 37 16.97 -10.76 -25.22
N GLN A 38 17.84 -9.76 -25.03
CA GLN A 38 19.10 -9.63 -25.76
C GLN A 38 20.11 -10.74 -25.44
N ALA A 39 20.14 -11.20 -24.18
CA ALA A 39 20.92 -12.36 -23.75
C ALA A 39 20.37 -13.70 -24.27
N GLY A 40 19.24 -13.69 -24.98
CA GLY A 40 18.66 -14.87 -25.61
C GLY A 40 17.70 -15.67 -24.72
N ARG A 41 17.27 -15.12 -23.58
CA ARG A 41 16.13 -15.68 -22.84
C ARG A 41 14.86 -15.50 -23.66
N LEU A 42 14.12 -16.59 -23.81
CA LEU A 42 12.83 -16.65 -24.49
C LEU A 42 11.85 -17.42 -23.60
N GLY A 43 10.56 -17.12 -23.74
CA GLY A 43 9.51 -17.85 -23.02
C GLY A 43 9.51 -19.33 -23.39
N VAL A 44 9.14 -20.17 -22.44
CA VAL A 44 8.95 -21.60 -22.71
C VAL A 44 7.57 -21.72 -23.34
N LYS A 45 7.50 -22.07 -24.63
CA LYS A 45 6.22 -22.45 -25.25
C LYS A 45 5.74 -23.74 -24.58
N SER A 46 4.97 -23.63 -23.50
CA SER A 46 4.33 -24.78 -22.87
C SER A 46 3.36 -25.39 -23.87
N THR A 47 3.65 -26.61 -24.32
CA THR A 47 2.81 -27.45 -25.18
C THR A 47 1.61 -28.05 -24.45
N SER A 48 1.34 -27.64 -23.21
CA SER A 48 0.16 -28.05 -22.46
C SER A 48 -0.98 -27.09 -22.72
N SER A 49 -1.95 -27.56 -23.50
CA SER A 49 -3.31 -27.04 -23.58
C SER A 49 -3.93 -26.87 -22.19
N SER A 50 -3.87 -25.66 -21.64
CA SER A 50 -4.88 -25.19 -20.70
C SER A 50 -5.06 -23.68 -20.91
N ASP A 51 -6.30 -23.28 -21.16
CA ASP A 51 -6.75 -21.91 -21.42
C ASP A 51 -6.64 -20.98 -20.20
N PHE A 52 -5.65 -21.18 -19.33
CA PHE A 52 -5.31 -20.20 -18.30
C PHE A 52 -4.41 -19.14 -18.95
N LYS A 53 -5.03 -18.04 -19.36
CA LYS A 53 -4.36 -16.79 -19.72
C LYS A 53 -3.45 -16.41 -18.55
N LYS A 54 -2.16 -16.75 -18.61
CA LYS A 54 -1.17 -16.35 -17.60
C LYS A 54 -1.22 -14.82 -17.55
N GLU A 55 -1.66 -14.27 -16.43
CA GLU A 55 -1.74 -12.84 -16.18
C GLU A 55 -0.41 -12.37 -15.56
N LEU A 56 0.00 -11.15 -15.85
CA LEU A 56 1.20 -10.57 -15.26
C LEU A 56 0.93 -10.26 -13.79
N THR A 57 1.61 -10.96 -12.90
CA THR A 57 1.42 -10.83 -11.45
C THR A 57 2.53 -9.99 -10.83
N ILE A 58 2.14 -9.13 -9.89
CA ILE A 58 3.07 -8.33 -9.09
C ILE A 58 3.52 -9.15 -7.88
N LEU A 59 4.83 -9.17 -7.67
CA LEU A 59 5.50 -9.69 -6.50
C LEU A 59 5.84 -8.50 -5.59
N GLN A 60 5.18 -8.45 -4.44
CA GLN A 60 5.35 -7.37 -3.48
C GLN A 60 6.79 -7.31 -2.97
N ASP A 61 7.37 -6.10 -2.89
CA ASP A 61 8.70 -5.91 -2.28
C ASP A 61 8.65 -6.34 -0.81
N PRO A 62 9.44 -7.33 -0.37
CA PRO A 62 9.51 -7.70 1.05
C PRO A 62 9.97 -6.54 1.95
N GLN A 63 10.67 -5.56 1.37
CA GLN A 63 11.09 -4.35 2.08
C GLN A 63 10.10 -3.19 1.95
N HIS A 64 9.02 -3.36 1.18
CA HIS A 64 8.01 -2.33 0.89
C HIS A 64 8.63 -0.97 0.56
N ARG A 65 9.58 -0.93 -0.38
CA ARG A 65 10.14 0.32 -0.89
C ARG A 65 9.23 0.88 -1.98
N ARG A 66 9.24 2.20 -2.16
CA ARG A 66 8.53 2.87 -3.27
C ARG A 66 9.06 2.34 -4.60
N PHE A 67 8.16 1.91 -5.47
CA PHE A 67 8.42 1.26 -6.75
C PHE A 67 9.30 0.01 -6.65
N GLY A 68 9.38 -0.60 -5.46
CA GLY A 68 10.25 -1.73 -5.18
C GLY A 68 9.65 -3.07 -5.57
N SER A 69 8.34 -3.14 -5.80
CA SER A 69 7.68 -4.38 -6.21
C SER A 69 8.17 -4.79 -7.60
N THR A 70 8.17 -6.09 -7.87
CA THR A 70 8.65 -6.66 -9.14
C THR A 70 7.56 -7.47 -9.81
N VAL A 71 7.82 -7.99 -11.02
CA VAL A 71 6.93 -8.97 -11.68
C VAL A 71 7.66 -10.28 -11.90
N ASP A 72 6.92 -11.38 -12.02
CA ASP A 72 7.51 -12.64 -12.47
C ASP A 72 7.94 -12.54 -13.94
N LEU A 73 9.25 -12.37 -14.15
CA LEU A 73 9.83 -12.26 -15.48
C LEU A 73 9.62 -13.52 -16.33
N ASN A 74 9.47 -14.71 -15.73
CA ASN A 74 9.21 -15.92 -16.51
C ASN A 74 7.84 -15.84 -17.19
N SER A 75 6.82 -15.47 -16.41
CA SER A 75 5.49 -15.20 -16.95
C SER A 75 5.51 -14.07 -17.98
N ALA A 76 6.31 -13.01 -17.76
CA ALA A 76 6.50 -11.93 -18.73
C ALA A 76 7.11 -12.43 -20.05
N PHE A 77 8.14 -13.30 -20.02
CA PHE A 77 8.72 -13.86 -21.24
C PHE A 77 7.74 -14.74 -21.99
N ASP A 78 6.94 -15.55 -21.29
CA ASP A 78 5.91 -16.39 -21.91
C ASP A 78 4.84 -15.54 -22.62
N MET A 79 4.42 -14.42 -22.01
CA MET A 79 3.42 -13.51 -22.59
C MET A 79 3.97 -12.63 -23.71
N PHE A 80 5.18 -12.09 -23.56
CA PHE A 80 5.75 -11.06 -24.43
C PHE A 80 6.94 -11.59 -25.25
N THR A 81 6.84 -12.79 -25.79
CA THR A 81 7.90 -13.40 -26.60
C THR A 81 8.06 -12.70 -27.96
N PRO A 82 9.27 -12.24 -28.34
CA PRO A 82 9.51 -11.67 -29.65
C PRO A 82 9.47 -12.73 -30.76
N HIS A 83 8.93 -12.35 -31.92
CA HIS A 83 8.83 -13.22 -33.10
C HIS A 83 10.21 -13.55 -33.70
N SER A 84 11.16 -12.64 -33.58
CA SER A 84 12.55 -12.85 -33.98
C SER A 84 13.50 -12.10 -33.05
N LYS A 85 14.80 -12.38 -33.14
CA LYS A 85 15.85 -11.63 -32.41
C LYS A 85 16.13 -10.25 -33.01
N SER A 86 15.32 -9.78 -33.96
CA SER A 86 15.52 -8.47 -34.57
C SER A 86 15.37 -7.35 -33.54
N PRO A 87 16.17 -6.27 -33.62
CA PRO A 87 16.02 -5.12 -32.73
C PRO A 87 14.62 -4.50 -32.76
N SER A 88 13.91 -4.62 -33.90
CA SER A 88 12.55 -4.10 -34.05
C SER A 88 11.54 -4.91 -33.24
N ASP A 89 11.63 -6.24 -33.28
CA ASP A 89 10.71 -7.11 -32.56
C ASP A 89 10.94 -7.05 -31.05
N ILE A 90 12.19 -6.99 -30.60
CA ILE A 90 12.53 -6.78 -29.19
C ILE A 90 11.93 -5.46 -28.69
N ARG A 91 12.06 -4.37 -29.46
CA ARG A 91 11.45 -3.08 -29.11
C ARG A 91 9.93 -3.16 -28.97
N LYS A 92 9.26 -3.82 -29.92
CA LYS A 92 7.79 -4.01 -29.84
C LYS A 92 7.39 -4.79 -28.59
N CYS A 93 8.09 -5.87 -28.25
CA CYS A 93 7.83 -6.63 -27.03
C CYS A 93 8.04 -5.78 -25.77
N CYS A 94 9.10 -4.98 -25.72
CA CYS A 94 9.34 -4.06 -24.60
C CYS A 94 8.21 -3.02 -24.46
N LEU A 95 7.66 -2.51 -25.56
CA LEU A 95 6.52 -1.60 -25.55
C LEU A 95 5.24 -2.27 -25.04
N CYS A 96 4.96 -3.50 -25.47
CA CYS A 96 3.81 -4.26 -24.97
C CYS A 96 3.96 -4.57 -23.47
N PHE A 97 5.14 -4.97 -23.03
CA PHE A 97 5.43 -5.23 -21.62
C PHE A 97 5.29 -3.97 -20.76
N ARG A 98 5.85 -2.84 -21.22
CA ARG A 98 5.68 -1.52 -20.58
C ARG A 98 4.20 -1.20 -20.39
N LYS A 99 3.39 -1.32 -21.44
CA LYS A 99 1.96 -1.03 -21.39
C LYS A 99 1.25 -1.92 -20.35
N GLY A 100 1.57 -3.21 -20.31
CA GLY A 100 1.03 -4.13 -19.30
C GLY A 100 1.39 -3.72 -17.86
N LEU A 101 2.64 -3.29 -17.63
CA LEU A 101 3.05 -2.78 -16.32
C LEU A 101 2.35 -1.47 -15.94
N GLU A 102 2.17 -0.55 -16.89
CA GLU A 102 1.45 0.71 -16.68
C GLU A 102 -0.03 0.46 -16.34
N GLU A 103 -0.67 -0.50 -17.01
CA GLU A 103 -2.05 -0.93 -16.72
C GLU A 103 -2.14 -1.54 -15.30
N LEU A 104 -1.23 -2.43 -14.91
CA LEU A 104 -1.21 -2.98 -13.55
C LEU A 104 -0.99 -1.91 -12.48
N ASN A 105 -0.03 -1.02 -12.69
CA ASN A 105 0.23 0.07 -11.76
C ASN A 105 -1.00 0.99 -11.63
N LEU A 106 -1.73 1.24 -12.72
CA LEU A 106 -2.96 2.03 -12.69
C LEU A 106 -4.06 1.36 -11.86
N GLU A 107 -4.23 0.04 -11.96
CA GLU A 107 -5.22 -0.68 -11.15
C GLU A 107 -4.88 -0.63 -9.65
N LEU A 108 -3.60 -0.82 -9.28
CA LEU A 108 -3.14 -0.65 -7.89
C LEU A 108 -3.36 0.78 -7.37
N TYR A 109 -3.13 1.78 -8.23
CA TYR A 109 -3.40 3.18 -7.89
C TYR A 109 -4.89 3.42 -7.60
N LYS A 110 -5.78 2.88 -8.43
CA LYS A 110 -7.23 2.97 -8.22
C LYS A 110 -7.67 2.27 -6.94
N GLU A 111 -7.14 1.08 -6.67
CA GLU A 111 -7.45 0.33 -5.44
C GLU A 111 -7.02 1.13 -4.20
N MET A 112 -5.78 1.64 -4.18
CA MET A 112 -5.29 2.44 -3.06
C MET A 112 -6.10 3.73 -2.87
N ASN A 113 -6.49 4.40 -3.95
CA ASN A 113 -7.38 5.55 -3.87
C ASN A 113 -8.75 5.20 -3.31
N HIS A 114 -9.30 4.03 -3.67
CA HIS A 114 -10.54 3.55 -3.11
C HIS A 114 -10.41 3.34 -1.58
N HIS A 115 -9.32 2.74 -1.11
CA HIS A 115 -9.06 2.61 0.34
C HIS A 115 -8.94 3.98 1.02
N ALA A 116 -8.22 4.93 0.43
CA ALA A 116 -8.11 6.30 0.95
C ALA A 116 -9.48 7.00 1.05
N GLN A 117 -10.38 6.77 0.08
CA GLN A 117 -11.75 7.28 0.12
C GLN A 117 -12.57 6.66 1.26
N GLN A 118 -12.48 5.34 1.48
CA GLN A 118 -13.14 4.68 2.61
C GLN A 118 -12.61 5.21 3.94
N ALA A 119 -11.28 5.28 4.10
CA ALA A 119 -10.67 5.81 5.31
C ALA A 119 -11.10 7.26 5.60
N THR A 120 -11.16 8.10 4.56
CA THR A 120 -11.67 9.47 4.68
C THR A 120 -13.13 9.50 5.14
N LYS A 121 -13.98 8.64 4.57
CA LYS A 121 -15.38 8.52 4.94
C LYS A 121 -15.52 8.12 6.42
N CYS A 122 -14.82 7.08 6.85
CA CYS A 122 -14.83 6.61 8.24
C CYS A 122 -14.39 7.69 9.23
N ILE A 123 -13.31 8.43 8.92
CA ILE A 123 -12.83 9.52 9.79
C ILE A 123 -13.91 10.61 9.90
N VAL A 124 -14.52 11.00 8.77
CA VAL A 124 -15.55 12.06 8.78
C VAL A 124 -16.79 11.59 9.55
N GLU A 125 -17.22 10.34 9.39
CA GLU A 125 -18.37 9.77 10.11
C GLU A 125 -18.09 9.71 11.62
N ASN A 126 -16.93 9.21 12.04
CA ASN A 126 -16.56 9.18 13.45
C ASN A 126 -16.47 10.57 14.06
N VAL A 127 -15.88 11.54 13.37
CA VAL A 127 -15.83 12.93 13.86
C VAL A 127 -17.23 13.54 13.97
N PHE A 128 -18.14 13.19 13.06
CA PHE A 128 -19.53 13.61 13.14
C PHE A 128 -20.20 13.02 14.37
N ASP A 129 -20.07 11.72 14.56
CA ASP A 129 -20.70 11.00 15.67
C ASP A 129 -20.16 11.46 17.02
N GLU A 130 -18.86 11.61 17.18
CA GLU A 130 -18.24 11.96 18.46
C GLU A 130 -18.50 13.41 18.90
N ARG A 131 -18.72 14.33 17.95
CA ARG A 131 -18.70 15.78 18.22
C ARG A 131 -19.98 16.48 17.86
N ILE A 132 -20.70 16.02 16.84
CA ILE A 132 -21.85 16.71 16.27
C ILE A 132 -23.16 15.97 16.56
N SER A 133 -23.20 14.65 16.39
CA SER A 133 -24.42 13.83 16.57
C SER A 133 -25.05 14.00 17.94
N ASP A 134 -26.39 14.03 18.02
CA ASP A 134 -27.14 14.26 19.26
C ASP A 134 -27.01 13.13 20.26
N HIS A 135 -26.80 11.90 19.78
CA HIS A 135 -26.56 10.73 20.62
C HIS A 135 -25.07 10.48 20.87
N GLY A 136 -24.20 11.35 20.35
CA GLY A 136 -22.76 11.25 20.50
C GLY A 136 -22.24 11.70 21.87
N PRO A 137 -20.99 11.37 22.21
CA PRO A 137 -20.34 11.80 23.45
C PRO A 137 -20.06 13.32 23.55
N LYS A 138 -20.29 14.09 22.48
CA LYS A 138 -20.09 15.55 22.40
C LYS A 138 -18.72 16.00 22.93
N LEU A 139 -17.64 15.41 22.41
CA LEU A 139 -16.26 15.60 22.88
C LEU A 139 -15.70 17.04 22.75
N GLY A 140 -16.48 18.00 22.23
CA GLY A 140 -16.07 19.40 22.12
C GLY A 140 -14.96 19.62 21.08
N PRO A 141 -14.07 20.61 21.28
CA PRO A 141 -12.97 20.92 20.37
C PRO A 141 -11.91 19.81 20.28
N VAL A 142 -11.14 19.81 19.18
CA VAL A 142 -9.98 18.91 19.00
C VAL A 142 -8.86 19.35 19.93
N THR A 143 -8.39 18.44 20.77
CA THR A 143 -7.31 18.68 21.76
C THR A 143 -6.36 17.49 21.82
N ARG A 144 -5.24 17.58 22.56
CA ARG A 144 -4.39 16.41 22.80
C ARG A 144 -5.10 15.27 23.55
N LYS A 145 -6.04 15.59 24.44
CA LYS A 145 -6.84 14.61 25.18
C LYS A 145 -7.93 13.99 24.29
N TYR A 146 -8.50 14.79 23.38
CA TYR A 146 -9.54 14.37 22.43
C TYR A 146 -9.08 14.68 21.00
N PRO A 147 -8.16 13.89 20.44
CA PRO A 147 -7.64 14.12 19.09
C PRO A 147 -8.74 13.89 18.03
N LEU A 148 -8.49 14.33 16.80
CA LEU A 148 -9.41 14.12 15.69
C LEU A 148 -9.53 12.63 15.31
N CYS A 149 -8.42 11.92 15.42
CA CYS A 149 -8.30 10.49 15.19
C CYS A 149 -7.55 9.88 16.37
N SER A 150 -7.99 8.70 16.84
CA SER A 150 -7.24 7.93 17.84
C SER A 150 -5.81 7.65 17.36
N ARG A 151 -4.85 7.66 18.29
CA ARG A 151 -3.48 7.25 17.98
C ARG A 151 -3.47 5.74 17.84
N TYR A 152 -3.22 5.24 16.62
CA TYR A 152 -3.09 3.81 16.35
C TYR A 152 -1.66 3.32 16.45
N PHE A 153 -0.67 4.21 16.40
CA PHE A 153 0.73 3.85 16.54
C PHE A 153 1.37 4.63 17.69
N ILE A 154 2.09 3.91 18.54
CA ILE A 154 2.98 4.49 19.55
C ILE A 154 4.41 4.36 19.04
N PHE A 155 5.18 5.43 19.19
CA PHE A 155 6.62 5.40 18.98
C PHE A 155 7.30 6.29 20.03
N PRO A 156 8.55 5.99 20.44
CA PRO A 156 9.23 6.67 21.55
C PRO A 156 9.87 8.01 21.16
N PHE A 157 9.51 8.59 20.01
CA PHE A 157 10.08 9.84 19.52
C PHE A 157 9.22 11.05 19.91
N LYS A 158 9.82 12.25 19.91
CA LYS A 158 9.10 13.50 20.16
C LYS A 158 8.04 13.73 19.07
N GLU A 159 7.14 14.70 19.28
CA GLU A 159 6.27 15.14 18.19
C GLU A 159 7.13 15.67 17.04
N LEU A 160 6.90 15.13 15.85
CA LEU A 160 7.66 15.41 14.63
C LEU A 160 6.72 15.96 13.57
N THR A 161 7.29 16.74 12.67
CA THR A 161 6.60 17.16 11.45
C THR A 161 6.38 15.96 10.53
N PHE A 162 5.42 16.09 9.61
CA PHE A 162 5.12 15.04 8.64
C PHE A 162 6.36 14.57 7.86
N ASP A 163 7.20 15.51 7.43
CA ASP A 163 8.38 15.20 6.61
C ASP A 163 9.47 14.48 7.44
N GLU A 164 9.65 14.87 8.71
CA GLU A 164 10.54 14.17 9.64
C GLU A 164 10.05 12.75 9.95
N GLU A 165 8.73 12.55 10.11
CA GLU A 165 8.15 11.22 10.29
C GLU A 165 8.38 10.34 9.07
N MET A 166 8.19 10.88 7.86
CA MET A 166 8.46 10.15 6.62
C MET A 166 9.92 9.70 6.55
N GLN A 167 10.87 10.58 6.88
CA GLN A 167 12.30 10.24 6.93
C GLN A 167 12.63 9.18 7.99
N LEU A 168 11.94 9.19 9.14
CA LEU A 168 12.12 8.15 10.15
C LEU A 168 11.62 6.79 9.69
N LEU A 169 10.52 6.73 8.96
CA LEU A 169 9.97 5.47 8.43
C LEU A 169 10.88 4.84 7.37
N GLU A 170 11.71 5.64 6.71
CA GLU A 170 12.76 5.14 5.80
C GLU A 170 13.95 4.51 6.56
N GLN A 171 14.21 4.94 7.80
CA GLN A 171 15.31 4.47 8.65
C GLN A 171 14.91 3.19 9.38
N ARG A 172 15.36 2.02 8.88
CA ARG A 172 15.01 0.70 9.43
C ARG A 172 15.21 0.58 10.94
N GLU A 173 16.31 1.13 11.46
CA GLU A 173 16.66 1.09 12.89
C GLU A 173 15.70 1.89 13.78
N LYS A 174 14.96 2.85 13.21
CA LYS A 174 13.99 3.67 13.95
C LYS A 174 12.56 3.26 13.65
N ALA A 175 12.29 2.83 12.42
CA ALA A 175 11.02 2.31 11.97
C ALA A 175 10.58 1.06 12.77
N CYS A 176 11.51 0.28 13.31
CA CYS A 176 11.20 -0.90 14.14
C CYS A 176 10.62 -0.57 15.53
N HIS A 177 10.56 0.71 15.91
CA HIS A 177 9.97 1.17 17.17
C HIS A 177 8.53 1.67 17.05
N PHE A 178 7.93 1.60 15.85
CA PHE A 178 6.53 1.91 15.65
C PHE A 178 5.69 0.69 16.05
N LEU A 179 4.88 0.86 17.09
CA LEU A 179 4.04 -0.21 17.65
C LEU A 179 2.59 0.10 17.35
N ALA A 180 1.87 -0.82 16.69
CA ALA A 180 0.44 -0.69 16.50
C ALA A 180 -0.32 -0.98 17.82
N HIS A 181 -1.33 -0.17 18.10
CA HIS A 181 -2.38 -0.51 19.04
C HIS A 181 -3.30 -1.55 18.41
N ASP A 182 -3.63 -2.59 19.17
CA ASP A 182 -4.75 -3.46 18.83
C ASP A 182 -6.06 -2.65 18.84
N GLY A 183 -6.70 -2.58 17.68
CA GLY A 183 -8.02 -1.96 17.50
C GLY A 183 -9.10 -3.03 17.31
N PHE A 184 -10.30 -2.77 17.84
CA PHE A 184 -11.48 -3.59 17.60
C PHE A 184 -12.13 -3.16 16.27
N VAL A 185 -12.26 -4.08 15.32
CA VAL A 185 -12.98 -3.85 14.06
C VAL A 185 -14.42 -4.28 14.24
N LYS A 186 -15.38 -3.40 13.96
CA LYS A 186 -16.82 -3.69 14.16
C LYS A 186 -17.35 -4.82 13.26
N GLU A 187 -16.68 -5.14 12.16
CA GLU A 187 -17.19 -6.06 11.12
C GLU A 187 -16.31 -7.28 10.81
N ASN A 188 -15.19 -7.52 11.49
CA ASN A 188 -14.35 -8.71 11.23
C ASN A 188 -14.43 -9.75 12.35
N ASP A 189 -14.34 -11.03 11.94
CA ASP A 189 -14.24 -12.19 12.83
C ASP A 189 -13.21 -11.95 13.94
N LEU A 190 -13.66 -12.05 15.19
CA LEU A 190 -12.92 -11.78 16.43
C LEU A 190 -11.61 -12.60 16.60
N LEU A 191 -11.38 -13.57 15.73
CA LEU A 191 -10.29 -14.53 15.80
C LEU A 191 -9.14 -14.23 14.80
N ARG A 192 -9.32 -13.27 13.88
CA ARG A 192 -8.29 -12.95 12.89
C ARG A 192 -7.40 -11.82 13.41
N ASN A 193 -6.11 -12.10 13.57
CA ASN A 193 -5.13 -11.09 13.95
C ASN A 193 -5.08 -10.00 12.87
N SER A 194 -5.57 -8.82 13.23
CA SER A 194 -5.70 -7.69 12.30
C SER A 194 -4.35 -7.13 11.85
N ALA A 195 -3.25 -7.50 12.54
CA ALA A 195 -1.88 -7.09 12.24
C ALA A 195 -1.04 -8.16 11.51
N GLU A 196 -1.64 -9.28 11.09
CA GLU A 196 -0.95 -10.28 10.28
C GLU A 196 -0.59 -9.75 8.89
N PRO A 197 0.54 -10.20 8.31
CA PRO A 197 0.87 -9.94 6.90
C PRO A 197 -0.30 -10.32 5.98
N GLY A 198 -0.66 -9.41 5.07
CA GLY A 198 -1.84 -9.56 4.19
C GLY A 198 -3.19 -9.10 4.77
N SER A 199 -3.25 -8.66 6.04
CA SER A 199 -4.43 -7.99 6.59
C SER A 199 -4.49 -6.52 6.15
N GLN A 200 -5.50 -6.15 5.38
CA GLN A 200 -5.74 -4.75 4.98
C GLN A 200 -6.61 -3.98 5.98
N VAL A 201 -6.88 -4.54 7.16
CA VAL A 201 -7.76 -3.92 8.17
C VAL A 201 -7.29 -2.54 8.59
N TYR A 202 -6.00 -2.39 8.83
CA TYR A 202 -5.39 -1.11 9.15
C TYR A 202 -5.41 -0.14 7.95
N LEU A 203 -5.41 -0.64 6.72
CA LEU A 203 -5.58 0.17 5.51
C LEU A 203 -7.03 0.64 5.29
N ARG A 204 -8.01 -0.21 5.63
CA ARG A 204 -9.43 -0.06 5.23
C ARG A 204 -10.34 0.49 6.32
N GLU A 205 -10.15 0.09 7.58
CA GLU A 205 -11.20 0.18 8.62
C GLU A 205 -10.82 1.07 9.81
N ASN A 206 -9.56 1.49 9.95
CA ASN A 206 -9.09 2.14 11.18
C ASN A 206 -8.52 3.54 10.96
N CYS A 207 -9.44 4.49 10.89
CA CYS A 207 -9.46 5.91 11.28
C CYS A 207 -8.17 6.72 11.59
N SER A 208 -7.00 6.42 11.05
CA SER A 208 -5.91 7.40 11.07
C SER A 208 -5.02 7.27 9.84
N VAL A 209 -4.79 8.39 9.18
CA VAL A 209 -3.99 8.48 7.96
C VAL A 209 -2.51 8.11 8.21
N ARG A 210 -2.06 8.08 9.48
CA ARG A 210 -0.76 7.54 9.91
C ARG A 210 -0.68 6.01 9.88
N VAL A 211 -1.81 5.33 9.74
CA VAL A 211 -1.93 3.88 9.85
C VAL A 211 -1.40 3.20 8.60
N THR A 212 -1.63 3.75 7.41
CA THR A 212 -1.25 3.08 6.17
C THR A 212 0.26 2.96 6.00
N LEU A 213 1.02 4.04 6.25
CA LEU A 213 2.49 4.01 6.13
C LEU A 213 3.13 3.14 7.23
N SER A 214 2.53 3.14 8.42
CA SER A 214 2.99 2.30 9.52
C SER A 214 2.61 0.82 9.32
N SER A 215 1.51 0.49 8.63
CA SER A 215 1.20 -0.88 8.20
C SER A 215 2.22 -1.42 7.22
N PHE A 216 2.64 -0.62 6.23
CA PHE A 216 3.76 -0.97 5.34
C PHE A 216 5.08 -1.15 6.11
N VAL A 217 5.31 -0.35 7.16
CA VAL A 217 6.49 -0.48 8.04
C VAL A 217 6.40 -1.68 9.02
N MET A 218 5.21 -2.04 9.50
CA MET A 218 4.97 -3.22 10.33
C MET A 218 5.15 -4.50 9.50
N GLU A 219 4.64 -4.52 8.26
CA GLU A 219 4.82 -5.62 7.31
C GLU A 219 6.31 -5.79 6.95
N ARG A 220 7.06 -4.69 6.82
CA ARG A 220 8.52 -4.65 6.65
C ARG A 220 9.33 -5.18 7.85
N ASN A 221 8.81 -5.07 9.09
CA ASN A 221 9.56 -5.35 10.32
C ASN A 221 9.11 -6.59 11.11
N GLN A 222 8.05 -7.29 10.69
CA GLN A 222 7.58 -8.58 11.23
C GLN A 222 7.54 -8.69 12.78
N ARG A 223 7.14 -7.66 13.55
CA ARG A 223 7.06 -7.81 15.03
C ARG A 223 5.95 -7.06 15.77
N THR A 224 5.35 -7.84 16.66
CA THR A 224 4.67 -7.62 17.95
C THR A 224 3.64 -6.51 18.09
N VAL A 225 2.39 -6.95 18.03
CA VAL A 225 1.19 -6.27 18.52
C VAL A 225 1.25 -6.14 20.05
N LEU A 226 0.96 -4.95 20.57
CA LEU A 226 0.66 -4.78 22.00
C LEU A 226 -0.82 -5.07 22.22
N THR A 227 -1.11 -6.19 22.87
CA THR A 227 -2.44 -6.48 23.40
C THR A 227 -2.69 -5.60 24.63
N CYS A 228 -3.46 -4.53 24.47
CA CYS A 228 -3.99 -3.82 25.62
C CYS A 228 -5.24 -4.55 26.12
N GLY A 229 -5.11 -5.19 27.29
CA GLY A 229 -6.26 -5.64 28.08
C GLY A 229 -7.16 -4.45 28.47
N PRO A 230 -8.42 -4.71 28.85
CA PRO A 230 -9.43 -3.68 29.04
C PRO A 230 -9.03 -2.70 30.15
N ILE A 231 -9.19 -1.40 29.88
CA ILE A 231 -9.26 -0.34 30.92
C ILE A 231 -10.74 -0.10 31.21
#